data_AF-A0A367ZMR5-F1
#
_entry.id   AF-A0A367ZMR5-F1
#
_cell.length_a   1.000
_cell.length_b   1.000
_cell.length_c   1.000
_cell.angle_alpha   90.00
_cell.angle_beta   90.00
_cell.angle_gamma   90.00
#
_symmetry.space_group_name_H-M   'P 1'
#
loop_
_entity.id
_entity.type
_entity.pdbx_description
1 polymer ?
#
loop_
_entity_poly.entity_id
_entity_poly.type
_entity_poly.pdbx_seq_one_letter_code
_entity_poly.pdbx_strand_id
1 'polypeptide(L)'
;MLADPEKLDWEFLEHEAAIANLVRLTKMFESPELINDGDDTSPSKRIIKEIPDYEGKKASAGPLVVAKIGLPQLRAKCPHFSEWLGKLERLVSGQGQPPPPQN
;
A
#
# COMPACT_ATOMS: atom_id res chain seq x y z
N MET A 1 -1.15 2.72 -0.68
CA MET A 1 -1.25 4.09 -1.24
C MET A 1 0.09 4.81 -1.21
N LEU A 2 0.72 5.02 -0.04
CA LEU A 2 2.04 5.65 0.02
C LEU A 2 3.22 4.76 -0.39
N ALA A 3 2.97 3.52 -0.82
CA ALA A 3 3.98 2.68 -1.46
C ALA A 3 4.43 3.21 -2.83
N ASP A 4 3.55 3.98 -3.49
CA ASP A 4 3.83 4.72 -4.72
C ASP A 4 2.82 5.88 -4.80
N PRO A 5 3.11 7.02 -4.15
CA PRO A 5 2.20 8.16 -4.06
C PRO A 5 2.01 8.86 -5.42
N GLU A 6 2.87 8.62 -6.42
CA GLU A 6 2.70 9.21 -7.75
C GLU A 6 1.39 8.77 -8.38
N LYS A 7 0.91 7.55 -8.09
CA LYS A 7 -0.37 7.01 -8.60
C LYS A 7 -1.62 7.75 -8.13
N LEU A 8 -1.50 8.73 -7.25
CA LEU A 8 -2.59 9.65 -6.94
C LEU A 8 -2.96 10.54 -8.13
N ASP A 9 -2.04 10.74 -9.08
CA ASP A 9 -2.27 11.51 -10.32
C ASP A 9 -3.46 10.99 -11.14
N TRP A 10 -3.73 9.68 -11.09
CA TRP A 10 -4.87 9.05 -11.77
C TRP A 10 -6.24 9.59 -11.34
N GLU A 11 -6.36 10.07 -10.10
CA GLU A 11 -7.61 10.58 -9.53
C GLU A 11 -7.53 12.10 -9.25
N PHE A 12 -6.33 12.63 -9.02
CA PHE A 12 -6.07 14.00 -8.60
C PHE A 12 -5.14 14.71 -9.59
N LEU A 13 -5.57 14.82 -10.86
CA LEU A 13 -4.77 15.30 -12.00
C LEU A 13 -4.13 16.69 -11.79
N GLU A 14 -4.81 17.60 -11.09
CA GLU A 14 -4.33 18.98 -10.86
C GLU A 14 -3.54 19.16 -9.55
N HIS A 15 -3.13 18.05 -8.91
CA HIS A 15 -2.48 18.06 -7.59
C HIS A 15 -0.98 17.73 -7.65
N GLU A 16 -0.30 18.00 -8.77
CA GLU A 16 1.10 17.65 -9.01
C GLU A 16 2.04 18.08 -7.86
N ALA A 17 1.89 19.31 -7.36
CA ALA A 17 2.72 19.81 -6.26
C ALA A 17 2.48 19.06 -4.94
N ALA A 18 1.23 18.76 -4.63
CA ALA A 18 0.84 18.00 -3.44
C ALA A 18 1.32 16.54 -3.53
N ILE A 19 1.20 15.92 -4.71
CA ILE A 19 1.72 14.58 -4.98
C ILE A 19 3.25 14.57 -4.84
N ALA A 20 3.95 15.57 -5.37
CA ALA A 20 5.40 15.70 -5.20
C ALA A 20 5.82 15.85 -3.73
N ASN A 21 5.02 16.54 -2.90
CA ASN A 21 5.23 16.60 -1.44
C ASN A 21 5.13 15.20 -0.82
N LEU A 22 4.09 14.43 -1.17
CA LEU A 22 3.90 13.06 -0.68
C LEU A 22 5.04 12.15 -1.13
N VAL A 23 5.52 12.27 -2.37
CA VAL A 23 6.71 11.55 -2.85
C VAL A 23 7.93 11.88 -2.00
N ARG A 24 8.22 13.18 -1.78
CA ARG A 24 9.33 13.59 -0.91
C ARG A 24 9.18 13.05 0.51
N LEU A 25 7.97 13.08 1.05
CA LEU A 25 7.68 12.57 2.38
C LEU A 25 7.99 11.08 2.48
N THR A 26 7.58 10.27 1.51
CA THR A 26 7.86 8.83 1.52
C THR A 26 9.36 8.51 1.45
N LYS A 27 10.17 9.38 0.83
CA LYS A 27 11.64 9.23 0.79
C LYS A 27 12.32 9.49 2.14
N MET A 28 11.63 10.09 3.11
CA MET A 28 12.15 10.28 4.46
C MET A 28 12.07 9.01 5.32
N PHE A 29 11.44 7.95 4.81
CA PHE A 29 11.25 6.68 5.52
C PHE A 29 11.81 5.53 4.68
N GLU A 30 12.35 4.51 5.36
CA GLU A 30 12.90 3.33 4.68
C GLU A 30 11.81 2.49 4.02
N SER A 31 10.59 2.53 4.56
CA SER A 31 9.44 1.77 4.06
C SER A 31 8.14 2.52 4.31
N PRO A 32 7.14 2.41 3.40
CA PRO A 32 5.78 2.87 3.65
C PRO A 32 5.14 2.24 4.90
N GLU A 33 5.62 1.09 5.37
CA GLU A 33 5.11 0.46 6.59
C GLU A 33 5.41 1.28 7.85
N LEU A 34 6.48 2.08 7.83
CA LEU A 34 6.87 2.94 8.97
C LEU A 34 5.98 4.19 9.12
N ILE A 35 5.12 4.46 8.13
CA ILE A 35 4.20 5.60 8.12
C ILE A 35 2.73 5.17 8.04
N ASN A 36 2.46 3.89 8.31
CA ASN A 36 1.10 3.35 8.27
C ASN A 36 0.30 3.62 9.55
N ASP A 37 0.97 3.86 10.67
CA ASP A 37 0.33 3.90 12.00
C ASP A 37 0.37 5.30 12.64
N GLY A 38 -0.67 5.57 13.46
CA GLY A 38 -0.83 6.78 14.27
C GLY A 38 -1.97 7.70 13.81
N ASP A 39 -2.66 8.32 14.77
CA ASP A 39 -3.87 9.13 14.54
C ASP A 39 -3.61 10.29 13.57
N ASP A 40 -2.49 11.00 13.72
CA ASP A 40 -2.08 12.09 12.84
C ASP A 40 -1.14 11.66 11.70
N THR A 41 -0.57 10.46 11.78
CA THR A 41 0.48 9.98 10.87
C THR A 41 0.04 8.92 9.90
N SER A 42 -1.22 8.48 9.94
CA SER A 42 -1.76 7.50 9.01
C SER A 42 -1.67 7.97 7.54
N PRO A 43 -1.58 7.04 6.57
CA PRO A 43 -1.45 7.38 5.16
C PRO A 43 -2.58 8.29 4.67
N SER A 44 -3.83 8.02 5.09
CA SER A 44 -4.95 8.87 4.70
C SER A 44 -4.82 10.29 5.24
N LYS A 45 -4.40 10.47 6.50
CA LYS A 45 -4.30 11.82 7.08
C LYS A 45 -3.18 12.64 6.45
N ARG A 46 -2.07 12.01 6.09
CA ARG A 46 -1.00 12.65 5.30
C ARG A 46 -1.49 13.09 3.92
N ILE A 47 -2.28 12.26 3.25
CA ILE A 47 -2.84 12.62 1.94
C ILE A 47 -3.87 13.73 2.09
N ILE A 48 -4.76 13.67 3.09
CA ILE A 48 -5.75 14.72 3.35
C ILE A 48 -5.10 16.07 3.63
N LYS A 49 -3.94 16.07 4.32
CA LYS A 49 -3.18 17.29 4.59
C LYS A 49 -2.68 17.98 3.31
N GLU A 50 -2.27 17.19 2.32
CA GLU A 50 -1.75 17.70 1.04
C GLU A 50 -2.87 17.88 -0.02
N ILE A 51 -3.92 17.06 0.05
CA ILE A 51 -5.05 16.96 -0.88
C ILE A 51 -6.35 16.86 -0.04
N PRO A 52 -6.93 17.98 0.42
CA PRO A 52 -8.12 17.98 1.27
C PRO A 52 -9.32 17.23 0.69
N ASP A 53 -9.49 17.28 -0.64
CA ASP A 53 -10.54 16.58 -1.39
C ASP A 53 -10.51 15.06 -1.21
N TYR A 54 -9.37 14.49 -0.80
CA TYR A 54 -9.25 13.06 -0.53
C TYR A 54 -10.14 12.60 0.63
N GLU A 55 -10.44 13.45 1.64
CA GLU A 55 -11.25 13.04 2.81
C GLU A 55 -12.63 12.51 2.37
N GLY A 56 -13.31 13.22 1.46
CA GLY A 56 -14.60 12.80 0.91
C GLY A 56 -14.51 11.68 -0.13
N LYS A 57 -13.33 11.43 -0.71
CA LYS A 57 -13.10 10.44 -1.76
C LYS A 57 -12.36 9.20 -1.28
N LYS A 58 -11.97 9.11 0.00
CA LYS A 58 -11.12 8.04 0.54
C LYS A 58 -11.63 6.64 0.21
N ALA A 59 -12.94 6.42 0.30
CA ALA A 59 -13.56 5.11 0.06
C ALA A 59 -13.48 4.66 -1.41
N SER A 60 -13.48 5.60 -2.36
CA SER A 60 -13.40 5.32 -3.80
C SER A 60 -11.98 5.43 -4.34
N ALA A 61 -11.29 6.53 -4.05
CA ALA A 61 -9.91 6.78 -4.48
C ALA A 61 -8.94 5.77 -3.85
N GLY A 62 -9.21 5.35 -2.61
CA GLY A 62 -8.49 4.32 -1.86
C GLY A 62 -8.13 3.09 -2.69
N PRO A 63 -9.13 2.25 -3.02
CA PRO A 63 -8.96 1.05 -3.83
C PRO A 63 -8.42 1.32 -5.23
N LEU A 64 -8.87 2.39 -5.89
CA LEU A 64 -8.46 2.71 -7.27
C LEU A 64 -6.96 2.96 -7.36
N VAL A 65 -6.42 3.80 -6.47
CA VAL A 65 -4.98 4.09 -6.43
C VAL A 65 -4.20 2.82 -6.08
N VAL A 66 -4.64 2.03 -5.10
CA VAL A 66 -3.98 0.75 -4.74
C VAL A 66 -3.95 -0.22 -5.93
N ALA A 67 -5.04 -0.29 -6.70
CA ALA A 67 -5.10 -1.10 -7.91
C ALA A 67 -4.10 -0.62 -8.99
N LYS A 68 -3.87 0.70 -9.10
CA LYS A 68 -2.87 1.29 -10.01
C LYS A 68 -1.42 1.05 -9.56
N ILE A 69 -1.17 1.02 -8.25
CA ILE A 69 0.14 0.64 -7.70
C ILE A 69 0.44 -0.82 -8.05
N GLY A 70 -0.56 -1.69 -7.89
CA GLY A 70 -0.47 -3.09 -8.23
C GLY A 70 0.27 -3.94 -7.20
N LEU A 71 -0.02 -5.25 -7.23
CA LEU A 71 0.49 -6.19 -6.24
C LEU A 71 2.02 -6.35 -6.24
N PRO A 72 2.73 -6.40 -7.38
CA PRO A 72 4.19 -6.54 -7.37
C PRO A 72 4.90 -5.39 -6.66
N GLN A 73 4.48 -4.15 -6.92
CA GLN A 73 5.04 -2.95 -6.31
C GLN A 73 4.75 -2.93 -4.80
N LEU A 74 3.53 -3.29 -4.38
CA LEU A 74 3.16 -3.40 -2.97
C LEU A 74 4.03 -4.43 -2.24
N ARG A 75 4.28 -5.61 -2.84
CA ARG A 75 5.16 -6.63 -2.23
C ARG A 75 6.62 -6.17 -2.14
N ALA A 76 7.10 -5.45 -3.14
CA ALA A 76 8.48 -4.94 -3.15
C ALA A 76 8.70 -3.83 -2.11
N LYS A 77 7.69 -2.99 -1.87
CA LYS A 77 7.78 -1.84 -0.97
C LYS A 77 7.34 -2.14 0.46
N CYS A 78 6.53 -3.17 0.67
CA CYS A 78 5.97 -3.53 1.97
C CYS A 78 6.37 -4.97 2.34
N PRO A 79 7.53 -5.18 2.99
CA PRO A 79 8.02 -6.51 3.33
C PRO A 79 7.08 -7.30 4.25
N HIS A 80 6.50 -6.67 5.28
CA HIS A 80 5.55 -7.35 6.17
C HIS A 80 4.28 -7.75 5.42
N PHE A 81 3.76 -6.90 4.53
CA PHE A 81 2.62 -7.26 3.68
C PHE A 81 2.97 -8.45 2.75
N SER A 82 4.16 -8.44 2.14
CA SER A 82 4.61 -9.53 1.27
C SER A 82 4.73 -10.86 2.03
N GLU A 83 5.26 -10.83 3.25
CA GLU A 83 5.38 -12.02 4.11
C GLU A 83 4.01 -12.55 4.52
N TRP A 84 3.11 -11.66 4.98
CA TRP A 84 1.74 -12.02 5.32
C TRP A 84 1.01 -12.66 4.14
N LEU A 85 1.12 -12.06 2.95
CA LEU A 85 0.51 -12.61 1.75
C LEU A 85 1.10 -13.98 1.40
N GLY A 86 2.42 -14.15 1.50
CA GLY A 86 3.09 -15.43 1.31
C GLY A 86 2.67 -16.52 2.31
N LYS A 87 2.23 -16.16 3.53
CA LYS A 87 1.62 -17.12 4.47
C LYS A 87 0.24 -17.56 4.00
N LEU A 88 -0.58 -16.63 3.51
CA LEU A 88 -1.91 -16.95 2.96
C LEU A 88 -1.83 -17.81 1.69
N GLU A 89 -0.89 -17.49 0.79
CA GLU A 89 -0.67 -18.27 -0.45
C GLU A 89 -0.30 -19.74 -0.15
N ARG A 90 0.50 -19.97 0.90
CA ARG A 90 0.88 -21.32 1.35
C ARG A 90 -0.28 -22.11 1.98
N LEU A 91 -1.19 -21.43 2.67
CA LEU A 91 -2.41 -22.03 3.23
C LEU A 91 -3.34 -22.56 2.13
N VAL A 92 -3.43 -21.84 1.02
CA VAL A 92 -4.26 -22.24 -0.14
C VAL A 92 -3.56 -23.29 -1.00
N SER A 93 -2.23 -23.25 -1.05
CA SER A 93 -1.42 -24.19 -1.84
C SER A 93 -1.15 -25.53 -1.14
N GLY A 94 -1.88 -25.84 -0.07
CA GLY A 94 -1.81 -27.13 0.62
C GLY A 94 -2.27 -28.29 -0.27
N GLN A 95 -1.40 -28.75 -1.17
CA GLN A 95 -1.43 -30.13 -1.59
C GLN A 95 -1.18 -31.00 -0.35
N GLY A 96 -2.05 -31.97 -0.14
CA GLY A 96 -1.94 -32.94 0.94
C GLY A 96 -0.54 -33.55 0.95
N GLN A 97 0.13 -33.44 2.08
CA GLN A 97 1.30 -34.26 2.37
C GLN A 97 0.87 -35.72 2.20
N PRO A 98 1.43 -36.51 1.26
CA PRO A 98 1.15 -37.93 1.25
C PRO A 98 1.63 -38.52 2.59
N PRO A 99 0.88 -39.46 3.19
CA PRO A 99 1.27 -40.06 4.46
C PRO A 99 2.67 -40.66 4.33
N PRO A 100 3.51 -40.60 5.38
CA PRO A 100 4.84 -41.19 5.35
C PRO A 100 4.72 -42.69 5.03
N PRO A 101 5.68 -43.26 4.25
CA PRO A 101 5.65 -44.68 3.94
C PRO A 101 5.68 -45.49 5.25
N GLN A 102 4.68 -46.32 5.42
CA GLN A 102 4.67 -47.33 6.48
C GLN A 102 5.59 -48.47 6.02
N ASN A 103 6.75 -48.59 6.68
CA ASN A 103 7.58 -49.79 6.64
C ASN A 103 7.16 -50.74 7.77
#